data_AF-A0AAE8JYG8-F1
#
_entry.id   AF-A0AAE8JYG8-F1
#
_cell.length_a   1.000
_cell.length_b   1.000
_cell.length_c   1.000
_cell.angle_alpha   90.00
_cell.angle_beta   90.00
_cell.angle_gamma   90.00
#
_symmetry.space_group_name_H-M   'P 1'
#
loop_
_entity.id
_entity.type
_entity.pdbx_description
1 polymer ?
#
loop_
_entity_poly.entity_id
_entity_poly.type
_entity_poly.pdbx_seq_one_letter_code
_entity_poly.pdbx_strand_id
1 'polypeptide(L)'
;FDGINDINPEQVIALKPDVVILPELARSSDAGQRLEKALNAANIPVVKIDLRVHLLQNTTRSVAILGDVLDQPQRASAFNQFYQQHMQVIQQRLARYQGPKPTVLLQLHLGRRNECCVTAVNGSLGEVLSLAGGDNIA
;
A
#
# COMPACT_ATOMS: atom_id res chain seq x y z
N PHE A 1 -4.46 16.51 -7.71
CA PHE A 1 -3.46 15.62 -7.10
C PHE A 1 -3.76 14.19 -7.50
N ASP A 2 -3.30 13.80 -8.69
CA ASP A 2 -3.35 12.42 -9.21
C ASP A 2 -2.09 11.61 -8.82
N GLY A 3 -1.50 11.94 -7.66
CA GLY A 3 -0.34 11.25 -7.11
C GLY A 3 0.94 11.52 -7.91
N ILE A 4 1.69 10.45 -8.22
CA ILE A 4 2.98 10.55 -8.94
C ILE A 4 2.85 11.14 -10.35
N ASN A 5 1.64 11.19 -10.91
CA ASN A 5 1.40 11.62 -12.28
C ASN A 5 1.61 13.13 -12.50
N ASP A 6 1.51 13.92 -11.43
CA ASP A 6 1.65 15.38 -11.46
C ASP A 6 3.06 15.84 -11.06
N ILE A 7 4.00 14.92 -10.81
CA ILE A 7 5.34 15.25 -10.32
C ILE A 7 6.24 15.64 -11.48
N ASN A 8 6.87 16.83 -11.38
CA ASN A 8 7.94 17.26 -12.27
C ASN A 8 9.28 16.63 -11.83
N PRO A 9 9.94 15.80 -12.66
CA PRO A 9 11.19 15.14 -12.27
C PRO A 9 12.36 16.10 -12.04
N GLU A 10 12.48 17.16 -12.84
CA GLU A 10 13.57 18.13 -12.72
C GLU A 10 13.54 18.87 -11.38
N GLN A 11 12.34 19.21 -10.89
CA GLN A 11 12.17 19.82 -9.57
C GLN A 11 12.59 18.89 -8.44
N VAL A 12 12.29 17.58 -8.55
CA VAL A 12 12.73 16.59 -7.56
C VAL A 12 14.25 16.45 -7.58
N ILE A 13 14.86 16.35 -8.76
CA ILE A 13 16.32 16.26 -8.91
C ILE A 13 17.02 17.51 -8.34
N ALA A 14 16.45 18.70 -8.53
CA ALA A 14 17.00 19.95 -8.03
C ALA A 14 17.11 20.00 -6.49
N LEU A 15 16.31 19.21 -5.76
CA LEU A 15 16.42 19.07 -4.31
C LEU A 15 17.62 18.23 -3.86
N LYS A 16 18.30 17.56 -4.79
CA LYS A 16 19.44 16.66 -4.54
C LYS A 16 19.14 15.60 -3.46
N PRO A 17 18.05 14.82 -3.59
CA PRO A 17 17.71 13.81 -2.60
C PRO A 17 18.72 12.66 -2.61
N ASP A 18 19.04 12.13 -1.43
CA ASP A 18 19.83 10.91 -1.30
C ASP A 18 19.04 9.66 -1.73
N VAL A 19 17.70 9.72 -1.62
CA VAL A 19 16.77 8.65 -1.99
C VAL A 19 15.37 9.22 -2.23
N VAL A 20 14.64 8.63 -3.19
CA VAL A 20 13.21 8.91 -3.40
C VAL A 20 12.39 7.68 -3.06
N ILE A 21 11.43 7.83 -2.14
CA ILE A 21 10.52 6.75 -1.75
C ILE A 21 9.21 6.92 -2.51
N LEU A 22 8.83 5.91 -3.29
CA LEU A 22 7.60 5.90 -4.07
C LEU A 22 6.66 4.77 -3.62
N PRO A 23 5.33 4.97 -3.66
CA PRO A 23 4.39 3.90 -3.44
C PRO A 23 4.35 2.95 -4.64
N GLU A 24 4.18 1.66 -4.38
CA GLU A 24 3.77 0.71 -5.40
C GLU A 24 2.36 1.04 -5.89
N LEU A 25 2.17 0.99 -7.20
CA LEU A 25 0.90 1.35 -7.83
C LEU A 25 0.31 0.17 -8.58
N ALA A 26 -0.97 -0.09 -8.34
CA ALA A 26 -1.72 -1.12 -9.04
C ALA A 26 -1.71 -0.99 -10.58
N ARG A 27 -1.41 0.21 -11.10
CA ARG A 27 -1.20 0.46 -12.53
C ARG A 27 0.00 1.38 -12.70
N SER A 28 0.89 1.02 -13.62
CA SER A 28 1.94 1.93 -14.07
C SER A 28 1.34 3.05 -14.91
N SER A 29 2.01 4.20 -14.91
CA SER A 29 1.67 5.33 -15.76
C SER A 29 2.91 5.82 -16.49
N ASP A 30 2.72 6.44 -17.65
CA ASP A 30 3.85 7.00 -18.41
C ASP A 30 4.56 8.09 -17.61
N ALA A 31 3.82 8.89 -16.84
CA ALA A 31 4.38 9.91 -15.96
C ALA A 31 5.27 9.31 -14.86
N GLY A 32 4.80 8.26 -14.18
CA GLY A 32 5.60 7.54 -13.18
C GLY A 32 6.86 6.91 -13.79
N GLN A 33 6.74 6.29 -14.96
CA GLN A 33 7.91 5.73 -15.66
C GLN A 33 8.91 6.82 -16.07
N ARG A 34 8.43 7.99 -16.51
CA ARG A 34 9.32 9.14 -16.82
C ARG A 34 10.04 9.64 -15.58
N LEU A 35 9.34 9.77 -14.45
CA LEU A 35 9.93 10.15 -13.17
C LEU A 35 11.04 9.16 -12.75
N GLU A 36 10.73 7.87 -12.72
CA GLU A 36 11.71 6.84 -12.34
C GLU A 36 12.93 6.82 -13.29
N LYS A 37 12.71 6.97 -14.61
CA LYS A 37 13.81 7.06 -15.60
C LYS A 37 14.69 8.28 -15.37
N ALA A 38 14.10 9.44 -15.09
CA ALA A 38 14.85 10.67 -14.85
C ALA A 38 15.67 10.59 -13.55
N LEU A 39 15.09 10.08 -12.47
CA LEU A 39 15.80 9.85 -11.20
C LEU A 39 16.97 8.88 -11.38
N ASN A 40 16.75 7.77 -12.10
CA ASN A 40 17.80 6.80 -12.40
C ASN A 40 18.93 7.43 -13.25
N ALA A 41 18.61 8.22 -14.26
CA ALA A 41 19.61 8.94 -15.07
C ALA A 41 20.42 9.95 -14.27
N ALA A 42 19.84 10.51 -13.20
CA ALA A 42 20.51 11.39 -12.25
C ALA A 42 21.27 10.62 -11.13
N ASN A 43 21.31 9.28 -11.18
CA ASN A 43 21.88 8.41 -10.15
C ASN A 43 21.24 8.58 -8.75
N ILE A 44 19.96 8.95 -8.71
CA ILE A 44 19.19 9.05 -7.47
C ILE A 44 18.47 7.71 -7.25
N PRO A 45 18.72 6.99 -6.14
CA PRO A 45 18.09 5.71 -5.89
C PRO A 45 16.60 5.90 -5.59
N VAL A 46 15.80 4.98 -6.13
CA VAL A 46 14.35 4.92 -5.89
C VAL A 46 14.02 3.66 -5.10
N VAL A 47 13.30 3.83 -3.99
CA VAL A 47 12.80 2.74 -3.16
C VAL A 47 11.29 2.68 -3.27
N LYS A 48 10.75 1.50 -3.60
CA LYS A 48 9.30 1.29 -3.65
C LYS A 48 8.79 0.63 -2.37
N ILE A 49 7.70 1.16 -1.84
CA ILE A 49 6.97 0.60 -0.70
C ILE A 49 5.56 0.19 -1.12
N ASP A 50 5.12 -0.99 -0.70
CA ASP A 50 3.76 -1.46 -0.96
C ASP A 50 2.98 -1.59 0.35
N LEU A 51 2.08 -0.63 0.55
CA LEU A 51 1.13 -0.59 1.66
C LEU A 51 -0.32 -0.65 1.15
N ARG A 52 -0.54 -0.98 -0.13
CA ARG A 52 -1.86 -0.86 -0.76
C ARG A 52 -2.20 -1.96 -1.75
N VAL A 53 -1.27 -2.35 -2.62
CA VAL A 53 -1.54 -3.28 -3.72
C VAL A 53 -1.67 -4.70 -3.16
N HIS A 54 -0.60 -5.21 -2.53
CA HIS A 54 -0.58 -6.49 -1.81
C HIS A 54 -0.30 -6.25 -0.33
N LEU A 55 -1.11 -5.39 0.29
CA LEU A 55 -0.82 -4.85 1.62
C LEU A 55 -0.64 -5.93 2.70
N LEU A 56 -1.42 -7.01 2.65
CA LEU A 56 -1.31 -8.09 3.64
C LEU A 56 0.02 -8.85 3.54
N GLN A 57 0.61 -8.89 2.35
CA GLN A 57 1.87 -9.58 2.06
C GLN A 57 3.06 -8.65 2.30
N ASN A 58 2.94 -7.38 1.93
CA ASN A 58 4.07 -6.47 1.80
C ASN A 58 4.20 -5.43 2.91
N THR A 59 3.21 -5.26 3.80
CA THR A 59 3.28 -4.20 4.84
C THR A 59 4.52 -4.33 5.72
N THR A 60 4.79 -5.50 6.29
CA THR A 60 5.93 -5.68 7.20
C THR A 60 7.27 -5.51 6.49
N ARG A 61 7.38 -6.00 5.25
CA ARG A 61 8.58 -5.82 4.42
C ARG A 61 8.80 -4.34 4.07
N SER A 62 7.75 -3.63 3.66
CA SER A 62 7.82 -2.21 3.31
C SER A 62 8.21 -1.36 4.51
N VAL A 63 7.69 -1.67 5.70
CA VAL A 63 8.07 -0.97 6.93
C VAL A 63 9.51 -1.29 7.33
N ALA A 64 9.99 -2.51 7.16
CA ALA A 64 11.39 -2.85 7.39
C ALA A 64 12.32 -2.05 6.46
N ILE A 65 11.99 -1.98 5.17
CA ILE A 65 12.71 -1.16 4.19
C ILE A 65 12.73 0.32 4.60
N LEU A 66 11.59 0.86 5.06
CA LEU A 66 11.55 2.23 5.59
C LEU A 66 12.44 2.41 6.82
N GLY A 67 12.50 1.40 7.69
CA GLY A 67 13.43 1.37 8.81
C GLY A 67 14.88 1.48 8.37
N ASP A 68 15.29 0.71 7.36
CA ASP A 68 16.66 0.73 6.85
C ASP A 68 16.98 2.06 6.15
N VAL A 69 16.08 2.56 5.31
CA VAL A 69 16.26 3.79 4.53
C VAL A 69 16.31 5.05 5.41
N LEU A 70 15.57 5.05 6.53
CA LEU A 70 15.48 6.19 7.44
C LEU A 70 16.41 6.08 8.65
N ASP A 71 17.25 5.05 8.72
CA ASP A 71 18.10 4.72 9.88
C ASP A 71 17.29 4.58 11.19
N GLN A 72 16.18 3.85 11.10
CA GLN A 72 15.24 3.57 12.19
C GLN A 72 14.83 2.08 12.28
N PRO A 73 15.78 1.11 12.24
CA PRO A 73 15.45 -0.32 12.19
C PRO A 73 14.69 -0.79 13.45
N GLN A 74 15.02 -0.24 14.63
CA GLN A 74 14.34 -0.58 15.87
C GLN A 74 12.87 -0.15 15.87
N ARG A 75 12.58 1.05 15.34
CA ARG A 75 11.22 1.57 15.24
C ARG A 75 10.39 0.78 14.23
N ALA A 76 10.98 0.42 13.10
CA ALA A 76 10.34 -0.46 12.12
C ALA A 76 10.05 -1.85 12.70
N SER A 77 11.00 -2.43 13.43
CA SER A 77 10.82 -3.71 14.11
C SER A 77 9.68 -3.66 15.15
N ALA A 78 9.63 -2.60 15.98
CA ALA A 78 8.56 -2.41 16.95
C ALA A 78 7.19 -2.30 16.28
N PHE A 79 7.08 -1.55 15.18
CA PHE A 79 5.85 -1.48 14.39
C PHE A 79 5.45 -2.85 13.83
N ASN A 80 6.40 -3.58 13.25
CA ASN A 80 6.13 -4.88 12.65
C ASN A 80 5.68 -5.90 13.69
N GLN A 81 6.28 -5.90 14.88
CA GLN A 81 5.86 -6.74 15.99
C GLN A 81 4.42 -6.40 16.42
N PHE A 82 4.13 -5.11 16.60
CA PHE A 82 2.77 -4.63 16.91
C PHE A 82 1.76 -5.10 15.85
N TYR A 83 2.06 -4.85 14.57
CA TYR A 83 1.22 -5.25 13.45
C TYR A 83 0.94 -6.77 13.46
N GLN A 84 2.00 -7.59 13.55
CA GLN A 84 1.88 -9.04 13.54
C GLN A 84 1.08 -9.58 14.72
N GLN A 85 1.25 -9.02 15.92
CA GLN A 85 0.47 -9.40 17.10
C GLN A 85 -1.03 -9.19 16.87
N HIS A 86 -1.42 -8.04 16.31
CA HIS A 86 -2.83 -7.76 16.02
C HIS A 86 -3.39 -8.65 14.91
N MET A 87 -2.61 -8.90 13.86
CA MET A 87 -3.01 -9.82 12.78
C MET A 87 -3.21 -11.24 13.30
N GLN A 88 -2.34 -11.71 14.20
CA GLN A 88 -2.45 -13.02 14.82
C GLN A 88 -3.72 -13.15 15.68
N VAL A 89 -4.08 -12.11 16.44
CA VAL A 89 -5.34 -12.10 17.21
C VAL A 89 -6.56 -12.27 16.30
N ILE A 90 -6.59 -11.56 15.16
CA ILE A 90 -7.69 -11.67 14.19
C ILE A 90 -7.77 -13.09 13.63
N GLN A 91 -6.63 -13.62 13.14
CA GLN A 91 -6.56 -14.97 12.58
C GLN A 91 -6.98 -16.04 13.59
N GLN A 92 -6.53 -15.95 14.84
CA GLN A 92 -6.90 -16.89 15.89
C GLN A 92 -8.39 -16.86 16.23
N ARG A 93 -9.02 -15.68 16.27
CA ARG A 93 -10.46 -15.54 16.51
C ARG A 93 -11.26 -16.14 15.38
N LEU A 94 -10.90 -15.84 14.13
CA LEU A 94 -11.59 -16.36 12.96
C LEU A 94 -11.42 -17.86 12.77
N ALA A 95 -10.25 -18.42 13.10
CA ALA A 95 -10.02 -19.86 13.08
C ALA A 95 -10.94 -20.65 14.03
N ARG A 96 -11.47 -20.00 15.07
CA ARG A 96 -12.42 -20.58 16.04
C ARG A 96 -13.87 -20.24 15.75
N TYR A 97 -14.13 -19.34 14.80
CA TYR A 97 -15.48 -18.91 14.47
C TYR A 97 -16.16 -19.93 13.57
N GLN A 98 -17.38 -20.34 13.93
CA GLN A 98 -18.19 -21.32 13.18
C GLN A 98 -19.52 -20.74 12.67
N GLY A 99 -19.76 -19.45 12.88
CA GLY A 99 -20.97 -18.79 12.42
C GLY A 99 -20.94 -18.48 10.91
N PRO A 100 -22.04 -17.96 10.36
CA PRO A 100 -22.09 -17.56 8.96
C PRO A 100 -21.12 -16.40 8.69
N LYS A 101 -20.55 -16.36 7.49
CA LYS A 101 -19.81 -15.20 7.00
C LYS A 101 -20.81 -14.11 6.57
N PRO A 102 -20.69 -12.86 7.05
CA PRO A 102 -21.54 -11.78 6.58
C PRO A 102 -21.18 -11.44 5.13
N THR A 103 -22.20 -11.23 4.30
CA THR A 103 -22.03 -10.67 2.96
C THR A 103 -21.79 -9.17 3.07
N VAL A 104 -20.79 -8.67 2.36
CA VAL A 104 -20.32 -7.28 2.47
C VAL A 104 -20.06 -6.69 1.09
N LEU A 105 -20.59 -5.48 0.85
CA LEU A 105 -20.17 -4.62 -0.27
C LEU A 105 -19.29 -3.50 0.28
N LEU A 106 -18.06 -3.40 -0.21
CA LEU A 106 -17.15 -2.31 0.16
C LEU A 106 -17.20 -1.17 -0.87
N GLN A 107 -18.05 -0.18 -0.64
CA GLN A 107 -18.09 1.01 -1.51
C GLN A 107 -16.96 1.99 -1.18
N LEU A 108 -16.09 2.22 -2.15
CA LEU A 108 -14.97 3.15 -2.10
C LEU A 108 -15.36 4.51 -2.68
N HIS A 109 -14.69 5.56 -2.21
CA HIS A 109 -14.75 6.91 -2.78
C HIS A 109 -16.18 7.48 -2.89
N LEU A 110 -16.98 7.34 -1.83
CA LEU A 110 -18.33 7.94 -1.75
C LEU A 110 -18.31 9.43 -2.15
N GLY A 111 -19.20 9.81 -3.06
CA GLY A 111 -19.34 11.19 -3.54
C GLY A 111 -18.26 11.68 -4.51
N ARG A 112 -17.26 10.86 -4.87
CA ARG A 112 -16.18 11.29 -5.80
C ARG A 112 -16.61 11.24 -7.27
N ARG A 113 -17.59 10.41 -7.62
CA ARG A 113 -18.14 10.27 -8.98
C ARG A 113 -19.66 10.30 -8.92
N ASN A 114 -20.28 10.79 -9.99
CA ASN A 114 -21.74 10.74 -10.16
C ASN A 114 -22.24 9.32 -10.46
N GLU A 115 -21.35 8.45 -10.95
CA GLU A 115 -21.60 7.02 -11.14
C GLU A 115 -21.43 6.29 -9.81
N CYS A 116 -22.37 5.40 -9.50
CA CYS A 116 -22.28 4.62 -8.29
C CYS A 116 -21.11 3.62 -8.32
N CYS A 117 -20.69 3.28 -7.10
CA CYS A 117 -20.29 1.92 -6.73
C CYS A 117 -18.89 1.51 -7.18
N VAL A 118 -17.89 2.39 -7.05
CA VAL A 118 -16.49 1.95 -7.05
C VAL A 118 -16.26 1.02 -5.86
N THR A 119 -15.72 -0.17 -6.09
CA THR A 119 -15.51 -1.20 -5.06
C THR A 119 -14.15 -1.89 -5.25
N ALA A 120 -13.69 -2.62 -4.25
CA ALA A 120 -12.55 -3.51 -4.35
C ALA A 120 -13.02 -4.96 -4.49
N VAL A 121 -12.54 -5.66 -5.51
CA VAL A 121 -12.85 -7.09 -5.76
C VAL A 121 -11.72 -7.95 -5.18
N ASN A 122 -10.62 -8.06 -5.94
CA ASN A 122 -9.40 -8.76 -5.54
C ASN A 122 -8.26 -7.76 -5.29
N GLY A 123 -7.43 -8.01 -4.27
CA GLY A 123 -6.36 -7.10 -3.86
C GLY A 123 -6.82 -5.99 -2.91
N SER A 124 -5.87 -5.27 -2.32
CA SER A 124 -6.13 -4.10 -1.46
C SER A 124 -7.13 -4.42 -0.33
N LEU A 125 -8.11 -3.54 -0.09
CA LEU A 125 -9.13 -3.70 0.95
C LEU A 125 -10.08 -4.89 0.73
N GLY A 126 -10.19 -5.44 -0.49
CA GLY A 126 -10.95 -6.66 -0.74
C GLY A 126 -10.31 -7.89 -0.08
N GLU A 127 -8.98 -7.95 -0.06
CA GLU A 127 -8.24 -8.98 0.68
C GLU A 127 -8.37 -8.80 2.20
N VAL A 128 -8.38 -7.56 2.67
CA VAL A 128 -8.59 -7.26 4.10
C VAL A 128 -9.98 -7.69 4.56
N LEU A 129 -11.01 -7.41 3.75
CA LEU A 129 -12.38 -7.84 4.00
C LEU A 129 -12.46 -9.37 4.10
N SER A 130 -11.88 -10.07 3.13
CA SER A 130 -11.83 -11.54 3.11
C SER A 130 -11.08 -12.10 4.31
N LEU A 131 -9.91 -11.53 4.64
CA LEU A 131 -9.12 -11.91 5.81
C LEU A 131 -9.91 -11.71 7.11
N ALA A 132 -10.72 -10.66 7.20
CA ALA A 132 -11.56 -10.35 8.36
C ALA A 132 -12.79 -11.27 8.48
N GLY A 133 -12.99 -12.21 7.54
CA GLY A 133 -14.06 -13.21 7.59
C GLY A 133 -15.34 -12.80 6.85
N GLY A 134 -15.33 -11.69 6.10
CA GLY A 134 -16.45 -11.30 5.25
C GLY A 134 -16.50 -12.08 3.93
N ASP A 135 -17.68 -12.11 3.33
CA ASP A 135 -17.92 -12.60 1.97
C ASP A 135 -18.17 -11.40 1.06
N ASN A 136 -17.20 -11.08 0.19
CA ASN A 136 -17.27 -9.91 -0.67
C ASN A 136 -18.25 -10.15 -1.83
N ILE A 137 -19.29 -9.32 -1.95
CA ILE A 137 -20.31 -9.50 -2.99
C ILE A 137 -19.99 -8.79 -4.32
N ALA A 138 -18.84 -8.12 -4.39
CA ALA A 138 -18.37 -7.36 -5.55
C ALA A 138 -17.73 -8.22 -6.64
#